data_AF-A0A1V4ZSQ3-F1
#
_entry.id   AF-A0A1V4ZSQ3-F1
#
_cell.length_a   1.000
_cell.length_b   1.000
_cell.length_c   1.000
_cell.angle_alpha   90.00
_cell.angle_beta   90.00
_cell.angle_gamma   90.00
#
_symmetry.space_group_name_H-M   'P 1'
#
loop_
_entity.id
_entity.type
_entity.pdbx_description
1 polymer ?
#
loop_
_entity_poly.entity_id
_entity_poly.type
_entity_poly.pdbx_seq_one_letter_code
_entity_poly.pdbx_strand_id
1 'polypeptide(L)'
;MESTTPFIQKLSIEEREQYAQIVDKWTKRNVPAFIERINNEIDTDRKHQEIVRLCAKSFADTELAKKTGYEFYFAEPLIEFGNEKPGNRSFDLLLYNESTHHAIFISCKSSVSDVKKVLSDIQEARDLVEEKIRYLVSDCVGDQLTIGDIEYVLCVHEKDSQKIIDSILSKKTRKMPKSDSHEPILWIYYPRTDIIQIHADHTHKNSQLTEMLLTGAGQDDEKSRFDLPYCSTSHPYRILQMAVVGDCYAKQRAAGDSDPKIINRNTLMTTLMRNISLGAPPEKKKRIVQDKMDAVIQYGKKFDVLVPLDDQSFKLNCRGEHINTVRKSLEDKFITNWSTMRAREEAEKKAVEDITKKRYPRTLTDFGF
;
A
#
# COMPACT_ATOMS: atom_id res chain seq x y z
N MET A 1 2.53 -28.13 -15.16
CA MET A 1 3.06 -29.43 -14.69
C MET A 1 2.45 -29.67 -13.33
N GLU A 2 1.62 -30.70 -13.22
CA GLU A 2 0.80 -31.00 -12.04
C GLU A 2 1.67 -31.47 -10.88
N SER A 3 1.87 -30.62 -9.87
CA SER A 3 2.22 -31.10 -8.54
C SER A 3 0.95 -31.68 -7.92
N THR A 4 0.58 -32.91 -8.32
CA THR A 4 -0.52 -33.62 -7.66
C THR A 4 -0.15 -33.80 -6.19
N THR A 5 -0.93 -33.22 -5.30
CA THR A 5 -0.65 -33.26 -3.87
C THR A 5 -0.55 -34.71 -3.39
N PRO A 6 0.33 -35.05 -2.42
CA PRO A 6 0.48 -36.41 -1.89
C PRO A 6 -0.84 -37.04 -1.41
N PHE A 7 -1.86 -36.22 -1.12
CA PHE A 7 -3.22 -36.64 -0.83
C PHE A 7 -3.93 -37.24 -2.05
N ILE A 8 -3.93 -36.55 -3.20
CA ILE A 8 -4.62 -36.97 -4.43
C ILE A 8 -4.08 -38.32 -4.92
N GLN A 9 -2.78 -38.55 -4.78
CA GLN A 9 -2.14 -39.82 -5.20
C GLN A 9 -2.70 -41.04 -4.44
N LYS A 10 -3.14 -40.83 -3.19
CA LYS A 10 -3.71 -41.88 -2.32
C LYS A 10 -5.20 -42.12 -2.56
N LEU A 11 -5.83 -41.38 -3.47
CA LEU A 11 -7.26 -41.51 -3.80
C LEU A 11 -7.50 -42.61 -4.85
N SER A 12 -8.58 -43.37 -4.69
CA SER A 12 -9.11 -44.24 -5.73
C SER A 12 -9.59 -43.41 -6.94
N ILE A 13 -9.86 -44.06 -8.07
CA ILE A 13 -10.35 -43.37 -9.28
C ILE A 13 -11.65 -42.61 -8.97
N GLU A 14 -12.61 -43.27 -8.32
CA GLU A 14 -13.89 -42.67 -7.93
C GLU A 14 -13.71 -41.49 -6.96
N GLU A 15 -12.76 -41.59 -6.03
CA GLU A 15 -12.49 -40.50 -5.08
C GLU A 15 -11.79 -39.31 -5.76
N ARG A 16 -11.00 -39.54 -6.80
CA ARG A 16 -10.42 -38.47 -7.62
C ARG A 16 -11.51 -37.75 -8.43
N GLU A 17 -12.48 -38.49 -8.97
CA GLU A 17 -13.63 -37.88 -9.65
C GLU A 17 -14.48 -37.06 -8.67
N GLN A 18 -14.78 -37.60 -7.49
CA GLN A 18 -15.48 -36.86 -6.44
C GLN A 18 -14.70 -35.62 -5.99
N TYR A 19 -13.37 -35.74 -5.82
CA TYR A 19 -12.50 -34.61 -5.52
C TYR A 19 -12.64 -33.51 -6.56
N ALA A 20 -12.51 -33.86 -7.85
CA ALA A 20 -12.61 -32.90 -8.96
C ALA A 20 -13.99 -32.22 -9.01
N GLN A 21 -15.07 -32.96 -8.79
CA GLN A 21 -16.44 -32.42 -8.75
C GLN A 21 -16.64 -31.43 -7.57
N ILE A 22 -16.11 -31.77 -6.39
CA ILE A 22 -16.17 -30.87 -5.22
C ILE A 22 -15.36 -29.60 -5.50
N VAL A 23 -14.15 -29.74 -6.03
CA VAL A 23 -13.30 -28.60 -6.38
C VAL A 23 -13.98 -27.68 -7.39
N ASP A 24 -14.54 -28.21 -8.49
CA ASP A 24 -15.23 -27.40 -9.50
C ASP A 24 -16.44 -26.66 -8.92
N LYS A 25 -17.29 -27.39 -8.17
CA LYS A 25 -18.48 -26.83 -7.52
C LYS A 25 -18.14 -25.68 -6.57
N TRP A 26 -17.17 -25.88 -5.68
CA TRP A 26 -16.78 -24.85 -4.71
C TRP A 26 -16.00 -23.71 -5.36
N THR A 27 -15.19 -23.97 -6.38
CA THR A 27 -14.51 -22.92 -7.14
C THR A 27 -15.53 -21.97 -7.75
N LYS A 28 -16.50 -22.48 -8.52
CA LYS A 28 -17.56 -21.67 -9.14
C LYS A 28 -18.36 -20.87 -8.11
N ARG A 29 -18.64 -21.47 -6.95
CA ARG A 29 -19.35 -20.83 -5.84
C ARG A 29 -18.55 -19.67 -5.21
N ASN A 30 -17.24 -19.84 -5.05
CA ASN A 30 -16.41 -18.90 -4.30
C ASN A 30 -15.84 -17.76 -5.15
N VAL A 31 -15.73 -17.92 -6.48
CA VAL A 31 -15.17 -16.90 -7.38
C VAL A 31 -15.80 -15.51 -7.16
N PRO A 32 -17.14 -15.32 -7.09
CA PRO A 32 -17.73 -13.99 -6.89
C PRO A 32 -17.25 -13.29 -5.62
N ALA A 33 -17.12 -14.02 -4.50
CA ALA A 33 -16.64 -13.46 -3.24
C ALA A 33 -15.17 -13.03 -3.33
N PHE A 34 -14.34 -13.79 -4.05
CA PHE A 34 -12.95 -13.42 -4.30
C PHE A 34 -12.80 -12.24 -5.26
N ILE A 35 -13.69 -12.10 -6.26
CA ILE A 35 -13.76 -10.91 -7.12
C ILE A 35 -14.05 -9.66 -6.29
N GLU A 36 -15.07 -9.71 -5.43
CA GLU A 36 -15.40 -8.58 -4.54
C GLU A 36 -14.22 -8.23 -3.63
N ARG A 37 -13.59 -9.24 -3.03
CA ARG A 37 -12.43 -9.06 -2.16
C ARG A 37 -11.27 -8.36 -2.87
N ILE A 38 -10.83 -8.84 -4.04
CA ILE A 38 -9.68 -8.26 -4.73
C ILE A 38 -10.00 -6.85 -5.26
N ASN A 39 -11.23 -6.60 -5.68
CA ASN A 39 -11.68 -5.24 -6.05
C ASN A 39 -11.59 -4.29 -4.85
N ASN A 40 -12.03 -4.72 -3.67
CA ASN A 40 -11.93 -3.93 -2.45
C ASN A 40 -10.46 -3.67 -2.06
N GLU A 41 -9.58 -4.67 -2.20
CA GLU A 41 -8.14 -4.53 -1.93
C GLU A 41 -7.49 -3.51 -2.89
N ILE A 42 -7.77 -3.59 -4.20
CA ILE A 42 -7.28 -2.66 -5.22
C ILE A 42 -7.81 -1.24 -4.98
N ASP A 43 -9.10 -1.10 -4.69
CA ASP A 43 -9.75 0.19 -4.46
C ASP A 43 -9.26 0.85 -3.17
N THR A 44 -9.03 0.07 -2.11
CA THR A 44 -8.48 0.58 -0.84
C THR A 44 -7.07 1.13 -1.05
N ASP A 45 -6.22 0.41 -1.80
CA ASP A 45 -4.87 0.87 -2.16
C ASP A 45 -4.93 2.13 -3.03
N ARG A 46 -5.84 2.18 -4.02
CA ARG A 46 -6.04 3.37 -4.85
C ARG A 46 -6.41 4.60 -4.01
N LYS A 47 -7.40 4.47 -3.13
CA LYS A 47 -7.82 5.56 -2.25
C LYS A 47 -6.73 5.97 -1.26
N HIS A 48 -5.95 5.01 -0.77
CA HIS A 48 -4.80 5.29 0.08
C HIS A 48 -3.76 6.13 -0.67
N GLN A 49 -3.41 5.70 -1.88
CA GLN A 49 -2.50 6.42 -2.76
C GLN A 49 -3.00 7.84 -3.07
N GLU A 50 -4.30 8.04 -3.29
CA GLU A 50 -4.86 9.38 -3.53
C GLU A 50 -4.58 10.34 -2.36
N ILE A 51 -4.78 9.90 -1.12
CA ILE A 51 -4.52 10.73 0.07
C ILE A 51 -3.03 11.00 0.22
N VAL A 52 -2.18 9.97 0.13
CA VAL A 52 -0.72 10.11 0.22
C VAL A 52 -0.21 11.09 -0.83
N ARG A 53 -0.73 10.99 -2.05
CA ARG A 53 -0.36 11.87 -3.16
C ARG A 53 -0.77 13.31 -2.93
N LEU A 54 -1.99 13.53 -2.45
CA LEU A 54 -2.43 14.88 -2.13
C LEU A 54 -1.55 15.49 -1.04
N CYS A 55 -1.32 14.76 0.05
CA CYS A 55 -0.43 15.20 1.13
C CYS A 55 0.98 15.53 0.61
N ALA A 56 1.58 14.70 -0.22
CA ALA A 56 2.91 15.00 -0.77
C ALA A 56 2.88 16.21 -1.72
N LYS A 57 1.88 16.30 -2.60
CA LYS A 57 1.77 17.40 -3.57
C LYS A 57 1.51 18.76 -2.95
N SER A 58 0.73 18.81 -1.87
CA SER A 58 0.47 20.07 -1.17
C SER A 58 1.74 20.70 -0.61
N PHE A 59 2.83 19.94 -0.50
CA PHE A 59 4.14 20.39 0.01
C PHE A 59 5.28 20.22 -1.00
N ALA A 60 5.01 20.11 -2.30
CA ALA A 60 6.06 19.93 -3.33
C ALA A 60 6.15 21.16 -4.25
N ASP A 61 6.98 22.14 -3.87
CA ASP A 61 7.15 23.43 -4.58
C ASP A 61 5.84 24.25 -4.70
N THR A 62 5.02 24.23 -3.65
CA THR A 62 3.75 24.97 -3.58
C THR A 62 3.88 26.27 -2.79
N GLU A 63 2.87 27.13 -2.87
CA GLU A 63 2.76 28.31 -2.00
C GLU A 63 2.72 27.92 -0.51
N LEU A 64 2.07 26.81 -0.16
CA LEU A 64 2.08 26.27 1.20
C LEU A 64 3.51 25.95 1.65
N ALA A 65 4.27 25.25 0.80
CA ALA A 65 5.63 24.85 1.10
C ALA A 65 6.55 26.07 1.28
N LYS A 66 6.50 27.01 0.32
CA LYS A 66 7.28 28.27 0.34
C LYS A 66 6.98 29.13 1.56
N LYS A 67 5.71 29.24 1.96
CA LYS A 67 5.29 30.09 3.08
C LYS A 67 5.60 29.47 4.43
N THR A 68 5.42 28.17 4.56
CA THR A 68 5.58 27.47 5.85
C THR A 68 7.01 26.95 6.06
N GLY A 69 7.79 26.85 4.98
CA GLY A 69 9.12 26.25 4.93
C GLY A 69 9.11 24.72 4.99
N TYR A 70 7.94 24.07 5.04
CA TYR A 70 7.85 22.61 5.01
C TYR A 70 7.81 22.12 3.56
N GLU A 71 8.75 21.26 3.19
CA GLU A 71 8.77 20.60 1.89
C GLU A 71 8.55 19.09 2.06
N PHE A 72 7.97 18.48 1.04
CA PHE A 72 7.93 17.03 0.93
C PHE A 72 9.36 16.50 0.72
N TYR A 73 9.82 15.65 1.64
CA TYR A 73 11.16 15.07 1.59
C TYR A 73 11.13 13.69 0.93
N PHE A 74 10.44 12.73 1.55
CA PHE A 74 10.33 11.38 1.04
C PHE A 74 9.13 10.61 1.63
N ALA A 75 8.75 9.53 0.96
CA ALA A 75 7.73 8.59 1.35
C ALA A 75 8.34 7.42 2.15
N GLU A 76 7.50 6.78 2.95
CA GLU A 76 7.80 5.57 3.72
C GLU A 76 9.13 5.69 4.51
N PRO A 77 9.29 6.70 5.38
CA PRO A 77 10.44 6.80 6.26
C PRO A 77 10.67 5.49 7.02
N LEU A 78 11.93 5.05 7.11
CA LEU A 78 12.35 3.89 7.91
C LEU A 78 11.76 2.54 7.45
N ILE A 79 11.28 2.44 6.21
CA ILE A 79 10.65 1.24 5.66
C ILE A 79 11.54 -0.02 5.72
N GLU A 80 12.87 0.14 5.63
CA GLU A 80 13.84 -0.95 5.75
C GLU A 80 13.77 -1.67 7.10
N PHE A 81 13.25 -0.99 8.14
CA PHE A 81 13.08 -1.55 9.48
C PHE A 81 11.68 -2.14 9.68
N GLY A 82 10.73 -1.92 8.76
CA GLY A 82 9.33 -2.32 8.90
C GLY A 82 9.10 -3.83 9.07
N ASN A 83 10.04 -4.66 8.60
CA ASN A 83 9.96 -6.13 8.71
C ASN A 83 10.93 -6.72 9.76
N GLU A 84 11.71 -5.91 10.47
CA GLU A 84 12.69 -6.44 11.43
C GLU A 84 12.02 -7.07 12.67
N LYS A 85 10.89 -6.52 13.10
CA LYS A 85 10.14 -6.98 14.27
C LYS A 85 8.63 -6.87 14.05
N PRO A 86 7.82 -7.79 14.59
CA PRO A 86 6.37 -7.62 14.65
C PRO A 86 6.03 -6.31 15.37
N GLY A 87 5.13 -5.51 14.79
CA GLY A 87 4.75 -4.20 15.32
C GLY A 87 5.58 -3.04 14.78
N ASN A 88 6.62 -3.27 13.97
CA ASN A 88 7.25 -2.15 13.28
C ASN A 88 6.32 -1.60 12.18
N ARG A 89 6.02 -0.31 12.26
CA ARG A 89 5.20 0.42 11.29
C ARG A 89 5.98 1.63 10.79
N SER A 90 5.95 1.90 9.49
CA SER A 90 6.44 3.16 8.93
C SER A 90 5.28 4.13 8.77
N PHE A 91 5.59 5.43 8.88
CA PHE A 91 4.70 6.47 8.37
C PHE A 91 4.67 6.44 6.83
N ASP A 92 3.71 7.12 6.23
CA ASP A 92 3.55 7.16 4.79
C ASP A 92 4.42 8.27 4.16
N LEU A 93 4.60 9.40 4.86
CA LEU A 93 5.35 10.56 4.38
C LEU A 93 6.17 11.22 5.49
N LEU A 94 7.25 11.88 5.08
CA LEU A 94 8.00 12.84 5.87
C LEU A 94 7.97 14.21 5.17
N LEU A 95 7.53 15.24 5.91
CA LEU A 95 7.77 16.64 5.57
C LEU A 95 8.89 17.17 6.46
N TYR A 96 9.74 18.03 5.92
CA TYR A 96 10.84 18.62 6.66
C TYR A 96 10.97 20.11 6.38
N ASN A 97 11.27 20.87 7.43
CA ASN A 97 11.59 22.28 7.33
C ASN A 97 13.07 22.47 7.69
N GLU A 98 13.92 22.63 6.68
CA GLU A 98 15.37 22.78 6.85
C GLU A 98 15.75 24.03 7.66
N SER A 99 14.95 25.10 7.58
CA SER A 99 15.27 26.37 8.28
C SER A 99 15.06 26.31 9.79
N THR A 100 14.14 25.45 10.25
CA THR A 100 13.78 25.32 11.67
C THR A 100 14.09 23.94 12.23
N HIS A 101 14.60 23.04 11.40
CA HIS A 101 14.87 21.63 11.72
C HIS A 101 13.68 20.85 12.30
N HIS A 102 12.46 21.24 11.94
CA HIS A 102 11.24 20.54 12.35
C HIS A 102 10.80 19.52 11.30
N ALA A 103 10.26 18.38 11.76
CA ALA A 103 9.76 17.31 10.90
C ALA A 103 8.30 16.98 11.20
N ILE A 104 7.55 16.64 10.16
CA ILE A 104 6.18 16.12 10.26
C ILE A 104 6.11 14.75 9.63
N PHE A 105 5.77 13.74 10.44
CA PHE A 105 5.53 12.37 10.00
C PHE A 105 4.04 12.15 9.81
N ILE A 106 3.62 11.73 8.63
CA ILE A 106 2.20 11.61 8.28
C ILE A 106 1.85 10.16 8.02
N SER A 107 0.80 9.65 8.68
CA SER A 107 0.13 8.41 8.25
C SER A 107 -1.23 8.72 7.65
N CYS A 108 -1.49 8.15 6.47
CA CYS A 108 -2.71 8.32 5.72
C CYS A 108 -3.62 7.10 5.88
N LYS A 109 -4.92 7.30 6.10
CA LYS A 109 -5.92 6.23 6.15
C LYS A 109 -7.11 6.56 5.24
N SER A 110 -7.29 5.75 4.20
CA SER A 110 -8.42 5.84 3.26
C SER A 110 -9.72 5.27 3.82
N SER A 111 -9.62 4.40 4.83
CA SER A 111 -10.74 3.95 5.63
C SER A 111 -10.28 3.60 7.04
N VAL A 112 -11.15 3.81 8.03
CA VAL A 112 -10.89 3.46 9.43
C VAL A 112 -11.99 2.53 9.94
N SER A 113 -11.73 1.23 10.05
CA SER A 113 -12.71 0.29 10.63
C SER A 113 -12.61 0.21 12.17
N ASP A 114 -11.40 0.37 12.70
CA ASP A 114 -11.11 0.28 14.13
C ASP A 114 -10.17 1.42 14.54
N VAL A 115 -10.72 2.39 15.28
CA VAL A 115 -9.99 3.57 15.73
C VAL A 115 -8.88 3.21 16.72
N LYS A 116 -9.11 2.22 17.61
CA LYS A 116 -8.10 1.82 18.59
C LYS A 116 -6.89 1.23 17.90
N LYS A 117 -7.12 0.38 16.90
CA LYS A 117 -6.06 -0.18 16.08
C LYS A 117 -5.29 0.91 15.34
N VAL A 118 -5.97 1.88 14.71
CA VAL A 118 -5.29 2.99 14.00
C VAL A 118 -4.41 3.80 14.94
N LEU A 119 -4.90 4.14 16.15
CA LEU A 119 -4.08 4.87 17.13
C LEU A 119 -2.93 4.01 17.67
N SER A 120 -3.09 2.68 17.76
CA SER A 120 -2.01 1.75 18.09
C SER A 120 -0.94 1.70 17.00
N ASP A 121 -1.35 1.56 15.73
CA ASP A 121 -0.44 1.55 14.58
C ASP A 121 0.36 2.87 14.49
N ILE A 122 -0.26 4.01 14.82
CA ILE A 122 0.43 5.31 14.94
C ILE A 122 1.48 5.27 16.04
N GLN A 123 1.14 4.75 17.23
CA GLN A 123 2.08 4.68 18.34
C GLN A 123 3.27 3.78 18.01
N GLU A 124 3.01 2.60 17.42
CA GLU A 124 4.03 1.69 16.91
C GLU A 124 4.98 2.37 15.91
N ALA A 125 4.45 3.22 15.03
CA ALA A 125 5.26 3.97 14.07
C ALA A 125 6.13 5.05 14.74
N ARG A 126 5.64 5.68 15.81
CA ARG A 126 6.41 6.65 16.60
C ARG A 126 7.55 6.01 17.35
N ASP A 127 7.26 4.89 18.01
CA ASP A 127 8.27 4.13 18.75
C ASP A 127 9.43 3.76 17.81
N LEU A 128 9.14 3.42 16.55
CA LEU A 128 10.16 3.19 15.53
C LEU A 128 10.96 4.47 15.19
N VAL A 129 10.30 5.62 15.02
CA VAL A 129 10.98 6.90 14.76
C VAL A 129 11.90 7.28 15.91
N GLU A 130 11.43 7.14 17.15
CA GLU A 130 12.22 7.42 18.35
C GLU A 130 13.41 6.46 18.49
N GLU A 131 13.21 5.15 18.25
CA GLU A 131 14.29 4.16 18.26
C GLU A 131 15.36 4.47 17.20
N LYS A 132 14.93 4.91 16.00
CA LYS A 132 15.81 5.11 14.84
C LYS A 132 16.15 6.57 14.57
N ILE A 133 15.90 7.50 15.49
CA ILE A 133 16.13 8.94 15.25
C ILE A 133 17.56 9.25 14.83
N ARG A 134 18.55 8.56 15.42
CA ARG A 134 19.96 8.73 15.05
C ARG A 134 20.21 8.37 13.59
N TYR A 135 19.65 7.25 13.13
CA TYR A 135 19.76 6.81 11.75
C TYR A 135 19.08 7.78 10.79
N LEU A 136 17.88 8.24 11.14
CA LEU A 136 17.16 9.22 10.33
C LEU A 136 17.98 10.51 10.15
N VAL A 137 18.59 11.01 11.21
CA VAL A 137 19.48 12.18 11.22
C VAL A 137 20.73 11.93 10.37
N SER A 138 21.47 10.85 10.62
CA SER A 138 22.78 10.63 9.99
C SER A 138 22.70 10.18 8.54
N ASP A 139 21.71 9.36 8.19
CA ASP A 139 21.70 8.59 6.94
C ASP A 139 20.56 8.99 5.98
N CYS A 140 19.53 9.70 6.45
CA CYS A 140 18.35 10.02 5.64
C CYS A 140 18.11 11.53 5.43
N VAL A 141 18.16 12.33 6.50
CA VAL A 141 17.91 13.79 6.44
C VAL A 141 19.20 14.58 6.33
N GLY A 142 20.26 14.17 7.06
CA GLY A 142 21.56 14.83 7.03
C GLY A 142 21.66 16.08 7.90
N ASP A 143 20.77 16.25 8.88
CA ASP A 143 20.62 17.48 9.66
C ASP A 143 20.25 17.21 11.14
N GLN A 144 20.35 18.23 12.00
CA GLN A 144 20.05 18.14 13.43
C GLN A 144 18.54 18.05 13.69
N LEU A 145 17.98 16.84 13.70
CA LEU A 145 16.60 16.60 14.13
C LEU A 145 16.58 15.94 15.52
N THR A 146 15.86 16.53 16.47
CA THR A 146 15.63 15.91 17.79
C THR A 146 14.19 15.40 17.89
N ILE A 147 13.94 14.44 18.80
CA ILE A 147 12.58 13.92 19.05
C ILE A 147 11.61 15.06 19.41
N GLY A 148 12.11 16.05 20.16
CA GLY A 148 11.33 17.21 20.55
C GLY A 148 10.83 18.04 19.38
N ASP A 149 11.45 17.93 18.19
CA ASP A 149 11.18 18.71 16.99
C ASP A 149 10.29 17.98 15.97
N ILE A 150 9.75 16.82 16.36
CA ILE A 150 8.92 15.97 15.50
C ILE A 150 7.44 16.11 15.86
N GLU A 151 6.61 16.35 14.85
CA GLU A 151 5.16 16.24 14.94
C GLU A 151 4.66 15.00 14.20
N TYR A 152 3.62 14.38 14.74
CA TYR A 152 3.03 13.18 14.15
C TYR A 152 1.59 13.46 13.74
N VAL A 153 1.29 13.22 12.48
CA VAL A 153 0.00 13.50 11.85
C VAL A 153 -0.70 12.21 11.45
N LEU A 154 -2.00 12.16 11.70
CA LEU A 154 -2.91 11.18 11.14
C LEU A 154 -3.82 11.90 10.14
N CYS A 155 -3.68 11.59 8.85
CA CYS A 155 -4.55 12.09 7.80
C CYS A 155 -5.64 11.05 7.48
N VAL A 156 -6.91 11.42 7.62
CA VAL A 156 -8.05 10.53 7.37
C VAL A 156 -9.05 11.16 6.41
N HIS A 157 -9.84 10.33 5.75
CA HIS A 157 -10.98 10.79 4.97
C HIS A 157 -12.04 11.47 5.84
N GLU A 158 -12.70 12.53 5.35
CA GLU A 158 -13.77 13.27 6.04
C GLU A 158 -14.83 12.40 6.72
N LYS A 159 -15.27 11.31 6.08
CA LYS A 159 -16.30 10.40 6.59
C LYS A 159 -15.87 9.67 7.88
N ASP A 160 -14.57 9.62 8.13
CA ASP A 160 -13.94 8.88 9.20
C ASP A 160 -13.40 9.79 10.31
N SER A 161 -13.42 11.13 10.15
CA SER A 161 -12.82 12.07 11.10
C SER A 161 -13.54 12.08 12.45
N GLN A 162 -14.88 12.12 12.45
CA GLN A 162 -15.66 12.26 13.69
C GLN A 162 -15.41 11.12 14.69
N LYS A 163 -15.34 9.87 14.23
CA LYS A 163 -15.06 8.73 15.11
C LYS A 163 -13.64 8.75 15.70
N ILE A 164 -12.67 9.35 15.00
CA ILE A 164 -11.33 9.57 15.56
C ILE A 164 -11.41 10.59 16.70
N ILE A 165 -12.11 11.71 16.45
CA ILE A 165 -12.30 12.79 17.42
C ILE A 165 -13.00 12.28 18.67
N ASP A 166 -14.12 11.56 18.53
CA ASP A 166 -14.87 10.99 19.65
C ASP A 166 -14.00 10.03 20.49
N SER A 167 -13.14 9.24 19.83
CA SER A 167 -12.21 8.35 20.53
C SER A 167 -11.10 9.10 21.25
N ILE A 168 -10.65 10.24 20.74
CA ILE A 168 -9.65 11.10 21.38
C ILE A 168 -10.27 11.79 22.61
N LEU A 169 -11.44 12.40 22.46
CA LEU A 169 -12.15 13.12 23.53
C LEU A 169 -12.56 12.19 24.68
N SER A 170 -13.00 10.96 24.37
CA SER A 170 -13.34 9.96 25.39
C SER A 170 -12.14 9.47 26.21
N LYS A 171 -10.91 9.57 25.69
CA LYS A 171 -9.70 9.33 26.48
C LYS A 171 -9.40 10.49 27.44
N LYS A 172 -9.56 11.74 26.99
CA LYS A 172 -9.33 12.95 27.83
C LYS A 172 -10.24 13.04 29.05
N THR A 173 -11.47 12.56 28.92
CA THR A 173 -12.48 12.58 30.01
C THR A 173 -12.26 11.50 31.06
N ARG A 174 -11.55 10.41 30.72
CA ARG A 174 -11.13 9.39 31.69
C ARG A 174 -9.81 9.85 32.28
N LYS A 175 -9.76 10.13 33.60
CA LYS A 175 -8.53 10.43 34.37
C LYS A 175 -7.59 9.21 34.39
N MET A 176 -7.12 8.78 33.24
CA MET A 176 -6.03 7.85 33.09
C MET A 176 -4.75 8.55 33.58
N PRO A 177 -3.85 7.84 34.28
CA PRO A 177 -2.54 8.39 34.61
C PRO A 177 -1.86 8.85 33.32
N LYS A 178 -1.13 9.96 33.39
CA LYS A 178 -0.33 10.56 32.32
C LYS A 178 0.67 9.54 31.75
N SER A 179 0.19 8.65 30.90
CA SER A 179 1.00 8.12 29.81
C SER A 179 1.06 9.27 28.81
N ASP A 180 2.25 9.70 28.42
CA ASP A 180 2.52 10.76 27.44
C ASP A 180 1.81 10.51 26.10
N SER A 181 0.50 10.70 26.06
CA SER A 181 -0.31 10.60 24.85
C SER A 181 -0.04 11.85 24.04
N HIS A 182 1.05 11.85 23.30
CA HIS A 182 1.21 12.75 22.17
C HIS A 182 0.13 12.35 21.18
N GLU A 183 -1.11 12.83 21.29
CA GLU A 183 -2.15 12.49 20.32
C GLU A 183 -1.72 12.96 18.93
N PRO A 184 -1.95 12.19 17.86
CA PRO A 184 -1.57 12.64 16.54
C PRO A 184 -2.39 13.87 16.14
N ILE A 185 -1.75 14.82 15.49
CA ILE A 185 -2.42 15.93 14.83
C ILE A 185 -3.29 15.35 13.71
N LEU A 186 -4.59 15.57 13.82
CA LEU A 186 -5.58 15.10 12.84
C LEU A 186 -5.65 16.05 11.65
N TRP A 187 -5.33 15.52 10.47
CA TRP A 187 -5.66 16.12 9.18
C TRP A 187 -6.85 15.39 8.56
N ILE A 188 -7.68 16.14 7.84
CA ILE A 188 -8.90 15.66 7.20
C ILE A 188 -8.77 15.89 5.70
N TYR A 189 -8.87 14.81 4.94
CA TYR A 189 -8.95 14.84 3.49
C TYR A 189 -10.41 14.92 3.03
N TYR A 190 -10.68 15.89 2.15
CA TYR A 190 -11.97 16.13 1.52
C TYR A 190 -11.90 15.78 0.03
N PRO A 191 -12.35 14.58 -0.39
CA PRO A 191 -12.15 14.11 -1.76
C PRO A 191 -12.92 14.90 -2.83
N ARG A 192 -14.00 15.59 -2.44
CA ARG A 192 -14.81 16.37 -3.38
C ARG A 192 -14.10 17.64 -3.83
N THR A 193 -13.32 18.24 -2.94
CA THR A 193 -12.60 19.48 -3.17
C THR A 193 -11.10 19.27 -3.35
N ASP A 194 -10.62 18.05 -3.14
CA ASP A 194 -9.21 17.65 -3.24
C ASP A 194 -8.29 18.52 -2.37
N ILE A 195 -8.71 18.72 -1.11
CA ILE A 195 -7.96 19.47 -0.10
C ILE A 195 -7.73 18.65 1.16
N ILE A 196 -6.65 18.98 1.86
CA ILE A 196 -6.38 18.61 3.25
C ILE A 196 -6.64 19.80 4.17
N GLN A 197 -7.27 19.55 5.31
CA GLN A 197 -7.43 20.54 6.38
C GLN A 197 -6.96 19.99 7.72
N ILE A 198 -6.45 20.86 8.59
CA ILE A 198 -6.23 20.50 9.99
C ILE A 198 -7.56 20.56 10.74
N HIS A 199 -7.78 19.63 11.67
CA HIS A 199 -8.93 19.70 12.56
C HIS A 199 -8.85 20.92 13.50
N ALA A 200 -9.99 21.57 13.77
CA ALA A 200 -10.06 22.85 14.51
C ALA A 200 -9.45 22.81 15.92
N ASP A 201 -9.49 21.66 16.58
CA ASP A 201 -8.92 21.48 17.93
C ASP A 201 -7.41 21.18 17.93
N HIS A 202 -6.77 21.15 16.76
CA HIS A 202 -5.35 20.87 16.62
C HIS A 202 -4.60 22.04 16.02
N THR A 203 -3.32 22.14 16.38
CA THR A 203 -2.40 23.17 15.90
C THR A 203 -1.03 22.54 15.67
N HIS A 204 -0.30 23.04 14.68
CA HIS A 204 1.12 22.79 14.51
C HIS A 204 1.93 23.82 15.29
N LYS A 205 3.18 23.46 15.62
CA LYS A 205 4.17 24.42 16.12
C LYS A 205 4.37 25.62 15.19
N ASN A 206 4.27 25.39 13.88
CA ASN A 206 4.26 26.45 12.90
C ASN A 206 2.83 27.01 12.77
N SER A 207 2.62 28.24 13.26
CA SER A 207 1.30 28.90 13.25
C SER A 207 0.81 29.18 11.83
N GLN A 208 1.71 29.50 10.90
CA GLN A 208 1.35 29.75 9.50
C GLN A 208 0.88 28.47 8.80
N LEU A 209 1.52 27.34 9.08
CA LEU A 209 1.06 26.03 8.61
C LEU A 209 -0.34 25.73 9.13
N THR A 210 -0.58 25.99 10.42
CA THR A 210 -1.90 25.83 11.03
C THR A 210 -2.96 26.69 10.33
N GLU A 211 -2.69 27.98 10.14
CA GLU A 211 -3.61 28.92 9.49
C GLU A 211 -3.97 28.48 8.06
N MET A 212 -2.95 28.13 7.27
CA MET A 212 -3.17 27.70 5.88
C MET A 212 -3.91 26.37 5.79
N LEU A 213 -3.62 25.41 6.67
CA LEU A 213 -4.36 24.15 6.72
C LEU A 213 -5.78 24.31 7.29
N LEU A 214 -6.07 25.31 8.12
CA LEU A 214 -7.44 25.60 8.57
C LEU A 214 -8.30 26.07 7.39
N THR A 215 -7.73 26.86 6.46
CA THR A 215 -8.42 27.26 5.23
C THR A 215 -8.51 26.12 4.21
N GLY A 216 -7.63 25.13 4.32
CA GLY A 216 -7.51 24.00 3.42
C GLY A 216 -6.44 24.23 2.36
N ALA A 217 -5.64 23.20 2.13
CA ALA A 217 -4.60 23.18 1.12
C ALA A 217 -4.82 22.02 0.14
N GLY A 218 -4.74 22.31 -1.15
CA GLY A 218 -4.83 21.30 -2.21
C GLY A 218 -3.55 21.24 -3.02
N GLN A 219 -3.67 20.81 -4.27
CA GLN A 219 -2.64 21.02 -5.27
C GLN A 219 -2.81 22.43 -5.86
N ASP A 220 -1.97 23.39 -5.44
CA ASP A 220 -1.88 24.68 -6.13
C ASP A 220 -0.98 24.51 -7.35
N ASP A 221 -1.60 24.58 -8.52
CA ASP A 221 -1.00 24.22 -9.80
C ASP A 221 -0.06 25.33 -10.30
N GLU A 222 1.20 25.31 -9.83
CA GLU A 222 2.30 26.00 -10.51
C GLU A 222 3.40 24.99 -10.90
N LYS A 223 3.28 24.43 -12.11
CA LYS A 223 4.38 23.78 -12.86
C LYS A 223 5.13 22.62 -12.18
N SER A 224 4.64 22.09 -11.06
CA SER A 224 5.26 20.94 -10.39
C SER A 224 5.25 19.71 -11.30
N ARG A 225 6.41 19.41 -11.90
CA ARG A 225 6.71 18.15 -12.62
C ARG A 225 6.99 17.01 -11.65
N PHE A 226 6.55 17.11 -10.41
CA PHE A 226 6.81 16.10 -9.41
C PHE A 226 5.96 14.85 -9.70
N ASP A 227 6.57 13.87 -10.37
CA ASP A 227 6.03 12.51 -10.50
C ASP A 227 6.01 11.89 -9.09
N LEU A 228 4.86 11.99 -8.44
CA LEU A 228 4.60 11.54 -7.06
C LEU A 228 5.08 10.12 -6.76
N PRO A 229 5.52 9.85 -5.52
CA PRO A 229 6.07 8.57 -5.18
C PRO A 229 5.02 7.45 -5.24
N TYR A 230 5.37 6.33 -5.89
CA TYR A 230 4.74 5.05 -5.62
C TYR A 230 5.16 4.62 -4.21
N CYS A 231 4.20 4.28 -3.34
CA CYS A 231 4.57 3.58 -2.10
C CYS A 231 5.07 2.19 -2.45
N SER A 232 6.25 1.82 -1.97
CA SER A 232 6.82 0.49 -2.09
C SER A 232 5.94 -0.58 -1.44
N THR A 233 5.14 -0.22 -0.43
CA THR A 233 4.16 -1.10 0.21
C THR A 233 2.88 -1.31 -0.60
N SER A 234 2.65 -0.55 -1.68
CA SER A 234 1.44 -0.67 -2.50
C SER A 234 1.23 -2.09 -3.01
N HIS A 235 -0.04 -2.45 -3.23
CA HIS A 235 -0.41 -3.75 -3.77
C HIS A 235 0.35 -4.02 -5.10
N PRO A 236 0.95 -5.21 -5.32
CA PRO A 236 1.80 -5.45 -6.50
C PRO A 236 1.12 -5.17 -7.84
N TYR A 237 -0.18 -5.49 -7.95
CA TYR A 237 -0.95 -5.17 -9.15
C TYR A 237 -1.10 -3.66 -9.40
N ARG A 238 -1.16 -2.85 -8.34
CA ARG A 238 -1.25 -1.39 -8.46
C ARG A 238 0.06 -0.80 -8.97
N ILE A 239 1.20 -1.32 -8.52
CA ILE A 239 2.50 -0.95 -9.09
C ILE A 239 2.60 -1.39 -10.56
N LEU A 240 2.09 -2.57 -10.93
CA LEU A 240 2.00 -2.98 -12.32
C LEU A 240 1.20 -1.96 -13.16
N GLN A 241 0.02 -1.54 -12.69
CA GLN A 241 -0.77 -0.52 -13.38
C GLN A 241 -0.07 0.84 -13.47
N MET A 242 0.61 1.28 -12.41
CA MET A 242 1.25 2.60 -12.36
C MET A 242 2.58 2.62 -13.14
N ALA A 243 3.51 1.74 -12.79
CA ALA A 243 4.86 1.73 -13.34
C ALA A 243 4.93 1.06 -14.72
N VAL A 244 4.30 -0.11 -14.88
CA VAL A 244 4.43 -0.87 -16.14
C VAL A 244 3.52 -0.28 -17.21
N VAL A 245 2.24 -0.06 -16.90
CA VAL A 245 1.27 0.45 -17.89
C VAL A 245 1.27 1.98 -17.96
N GLY A 246 1.23 2.64 -16.80
CA GLY A 246 1.12 4.10 -16.71
C GLY A 246 2.39 4.85 -17.11
N ASP A 247 3.56 4.22 -16.99
CA ASP A 247 4.84 4.86 -17.28
C ASP A 247 5.58 4.14 -18.42
N CYS A 248 6.03 2.89 -18.23
CA CYS A 248 6.86 2.18 -19.21
C CYS A 248 6.15 2.04 -20.58
N TYR A 249 4.98 1.42 -20.62
CA TYR A 249 4.18 1.25 -21.84
C TYR A 249 3.82 2.59 -22.49
N ALA A 250 3.39 3.57 -21.67
CA ALA A 250 2.98 4.88 -22.17
C ALA A 250 4.14 5.63 -22.85
N LYS A 251 5.34 5.60 -22.26
CA LYS A 251 6.55 6.22 -22.82
C LYS A 251 7.01 5.51 -24.08
N GLN A 252 7.07 4.19 -24.10
CA GLN A 252 7.44 3.42 -25.29
C GLN A 252 6.48 3.69 -26.46
N ARG A 253 5.18 3.77 -26.17
CA ARG A 253 4.18 4.12 -27.18
C ARG A 253 4.36 5.56 -27.69
N ALA A 254 4.66 6.51 -26.82
CA ALA A 254 4.94 7.89 -27.21
C ALA A 254 6.24 8.03 -28.02
N ALA A 255 7.23 7.16 -27.77
CA ALA A 255 8.48 7.08 -28.52
C ALA A 255 8.33 6.39 -29.89
N GLY A 256 7.19 5.75 -30.16
CA GLY A 256 6.94 5.04 -31.41
C GLY A 256 7.59 3.66 -31.50
N ASP A 257 7.84 3.00 -30.36
CA ASP A 257 8.38 1.64 -30.33
C ASP A 257 7.48 0.66 -31.10
N SER A 258 8.09 -0.29 -31.81
CA SER A 258 7.36 -1.24 -32.66
C SER A 258 6.44 -2.19 -31.89
N ASP A 259 6.79 -2.53 -30.65
CA ASP A 259 5.94 -3.30 -29.74
C ASP A 259 6.05 -2.71 -28.31
N PRO A 260 5.25 -1.67 -27.99
CA PRO A 260 5.33 -0.99 -26.69
C PRO A 260 4.86 -1.86 -25.52
N LYS A 261 4.39 -3.10 -25.78
CA LYS A 261 4.00 -4.05 -24.74
C LYS A 261 5.19 -4.84 -24.20
N ILE A 262 6.37 -4.73 -24.82
CA ILE A 262 7.60 -5.39 -24.37
C ILE A 262 8.34 -4.47 -23.40
N ILE A 263 8.37 -4.87 -22.13
CA ILE A 263 8.97 -4.08 -21.06
C ILE A 263 10.25 -4.76 -20.59
N ASN A 264 11.35 -3.99 -20.59
CA ASN A 264 12.63 -4.44 -20.07
C ASN A 264 12.73 -4.22 -18.56
N ARG A 265 13.36 -5.16 -17.86
CA ARG A 265 13.65 -5.07 -16.42
C ARG A 265 14.40 -3.79 -16.05
N ASN A 266 15.39 -3.39 -16.86
CA ASN A 266 16.13 -2.15 -16.64
C ASN A 266 15.26 -0.88 -16.74
N THR A 267 14.33 -0.85 -17.71
CA THR A 267 13.36 0.24 -17.85
C THR A 267 12.44 0.31 -16.65
N LEU A 268 11.90 -0.84 -16.21
CA LEU A 268 11.07 -0.90 -15.01
C LEU A 268 11.84 -0.49 -13.75
N MET A 269 13.07 -0.98 -13.57
CA MET A 269 13.94 -0.60 -12.45
C MET A 269 14.18 0.91 -12.42
N THR A 270 14.51 1.51 -13.56
CA THR A 270 14.71 2.97 -13.67
C THR A 270 13.44 3.73 -13.31
N THR A 271 12.29 3.29 -13.83
CA THR A 271 10.98 3.83 -13.49
C THR A 271 10.70 3.74 -12.00
N LEU A 272 10.92 2.59 -11.36
CA LEU A 272 10.68 2.43 -9.93
C LEU A 272 11.67 3.21 -9.07
N MET A 273 12.95 3.26 -9.42
CA MET A 273 13.96 4.05 -8.69
C MET A 273 13.65 5.54 -8.70
N ARG A 274 13.14 6.04 -9.83
CA ARG A 274 12.71 7.43 -10.01
C ARG A 274 11.45 7.73 -9.21
N ASN A 275 10.45 6.86 -9.30
CA ASN A 275 9.13 7.10 -8.75
C ASN A 275 8.94 6.54 -7.34
N ILE A 276 9.86 5.80 -6.73
CA ILE A 276 9.75 5.42 -5.31
C ILE A 276 10.70 6.33 -4.54
N SER A 277 10.17 7.38 -3.92
CA SER A 277 10.97 8.34 -3.13
C SER A 277 11.13 7.85 -1.70
N LEU A 278 11.97 6.83 -1.45
CA LEU A 278 12.22 6.31 -0.10
C LEU A 278 13.20 7.17 0.69
N GLY A 279 12.92 7.32 1.99
CA GLY A 279 13.85 7.86 2.98
C GLY A 279 14.93 6.88 3.41
N ALA A 280 15.74 6.40 2.47
CA ALA A 280 16.79 5.43 2.73
C ALA A 280 18.06 5.75 1.91
N PRO A 281 19.26 5.41 2.42
CA PRO A 281 20.51 5.49 1.68
C PRO A 281 20.42 4.81 0.30
N PRO A 282 21.13 5.32 -0.73
CA PRO A 282 21.00 4.84 -2.11
C PRO A 282 21.10 3.32 -2.27
N GLU A 283 22.03 2.69 -1.57
CA GLU A 283 22.24 1.23 -1.62
C GLU A 283 21.07 0.44 -1.00
N LYS A 284 20.49 0.93 0.10
CA LYS A 284 19.31 0.31 0.72
C LYS A 284 18.07 0.53 -0.14
N LYS A 285 17.86 1.76 -0.62
CA LYS A 285 16.78 2.09 -1.56
C LYS A 285 16.82 1.18 -2.78
N LYS A 286 17.99 0.99 -3.40
CA LYS A 286 18.16 0.10 -4.56
C LYS A 286 17.75 -1.34 -4.26
N ARG A 287 18.11 -1.88 -3.10
CA ARG A 287 17.72 -3.24 -2.69
C ARG A 287 16.20 -3.37 -2.52
N ILE A 288 15.57 -2.44 -1.80
CA ILE A 288 14.12 -2.45 -1.57
C ILE A 288 13.36 -2.35 -2.91
N VAL A 289 13.81 -1.46 -3.80
CA VAL A 289 13.21 -1.31 -5.13
C VAL A 289 13.41 -2.56 -5.99
N GLN A 290 14.59 -3.19 -5.93
CA GLN A 290 14.87 -4.46 -6.61
C GLN A 290 13.94 -5.58 -6.12
N ASP A 291 13.84 -5.77 -4.81
CA ASP A 291 12.98 -6.79 -4.20
C ASP A 291 11.51 -6.55 -4.59
N LYS A 292 11.08 -5.28 -4.59
CA LYS A 292 9.73 -4.93 -5.01
C LYS A 292 9.49 -5.18 -6.50
N MET A 293 10.44 -4.84 -7.36
CA MET A 293 10.36 -5.12 -8.79
C MET A 293 10.22 -6.62 -9.04
N ASP A 294 11.02 -7.44 -8.37
CA ASP A 294 10.96 -8.89 -8.51
C ASP A 294 9.62 -9.44 -8.01
N ALA A 295 9.13 -8.97 -6.86
CA ALA A 295 7.80 -9.32 -6.37
C ALA A 295 6.70 -8.96 -7.39
N VAL A 296 6.74 -7.76 -7.99
CA VAL A 296 5.77 -7.32 -9.00
C VAL A 296 5.82 -8.19 -10.26
N ILE A 297 7.02 -8.52 -10.76
CA ILE A 297 7.19 -9.37 -11.93
C ILE A 297 6.69 -10.78 -11.65
N GLN A 298 7.05 -11.38 -10.51
CA GLN A 298 6.58 -12.71 -10.13
C GLN A 298 5.07 -12.73 -9.95
N TYR A 299 4.50 -11.67 -9.37
CA TYR A 299 3.05 -11.53 -9.24
C TYR A 299 2.37 -11.44 -10.60
N GLY A 300 2.91 -10.62 -11.51
CA GLY A 300 2.40 -10.49 -12.87
C GLY A 300 2.46 -11.80 -13.67
N LYS A 301 3.55 -12.57 -13.52
CA LYS A 301 3.69 -13.91 -14.12
C LYS A 301 2.67 -14.89 -13.54
N LYS A 302 2.53 -14.93 -12.21
CA LYS A 302 1.62 -15.83 -11.49
C LYS A 302 0.17 -15.70 -11.96
N PHE A 303 -0.27 -14.48 -12.29
CA PHE A 303 -1.64 -14.20 -12.72
C PHE A 303 -1.77 -13.97 -14.24
N ASP A 304 -0.79 -14.40 -15.02
CA ASP A 304 -0.79 -14.33 -16.49
C ASP A 304 -1.00 -12.90 -17.05
N VAL A 305 -0.52 -11.90 -16.31
CA VAL A 305 -0.54 -10.49 -16.72
C VAL A 305 0.74 -10.14 -17.48
N LEU A 306 1.85 -10.81 -17.15
CA LEU A 306 3.17 -10.66 -17.77
C LEU A 306 3.65 -12.02 -18.29
N VAL A 307 4.01 -12.09 -19.58
CA VAL A 307 4.61 -13.28 -20.20
C VAL A 307 6.12 -13.06 -20.34
N PRO A 308 6.97 -13.92 -19.76
CA PRO A 308 8.42 -13.81 -19.96
C PRO A 308 8.76 -14.06 -21.44
N LEU A 309 9.63 -13.22 -22.00
CA LEU A 309 10.23 -13.44 -23.32
C LEU A 309 11.65 -13.99 -23.16
N ASP A 310 12.39 -13.42 -22.22
CA ASP A 310 13.73 -13.83 -21.80
C ASP A 310 13.97 -13.44 -20.32
N ASP A 311 15.22 -13.54 -19.85
CA ASP A 311 15.59 -13.20 -18.47
C ASP A 311 15.47 -11.70 -18.15
N GLN A 312 15.49 -10.84 -19.16
CA GLN A 312 15.52 -9.38 -19.06
C GLN A 312 14.23 -8.69 -19.53
N SER A 313 13.35 -9.38 -20.23
CA SER A 313 12.17 -8.77 -20.84
C SER A 313 10.89 -9.60 -20.67
N PHE A 314 9.76 -8.90 -20.64
CA PHE A 314 8.44 -9.50 -20.53
C PHE A 314 7.42 -8.72 -21.35
N LYS A 315 6.41 -9.44 -21.86
CA LYS A 315 5.32 -8.87 -22.64
C LYS A 315 4.05 -8.74 -21.81
N LEU A 316 3.37 -7.60 -21.93
CA LEU A 316 2.03 -7.41 -21.36
C LEU A 316 1.02 -8.33 -22.04
N ASN A 317 0.35 -9.19 -21.28
CA ASN A 317 -0.64 -10.12 -21.80
C ASN A 317 -2.04 -9.50 -21.86
N CYS A 318 -2.24 -8.52 -22.74
CA CYS A 318 -3.49 -7.78 -22.84
C CYS A 318 -3.91 -7.48 -24.27
N ARG A 319 -5.20 -7.19 -24.43
CA ARG A 319 -5.81 -6.77 -25.68
C ARG A 319 -5.79 -5.25 -25.84
N GLY A 320 -5.82 -4.81 -27.10
CA GLY A 320 -5.89 -3.40 -27.48
C GLY A 320 -4.56 -2.66 -27.41
N GLU A 321 -4.54 -1.47 -28.01
CA GLU A 321 -3.36 -0.58 -28.06
C GLU A 321 -3.63 0.78 -27.39
N HIS A 322 -4.89 1.12 -27.10
CA HIS A 322 -5.17 2.35 -26.36
C HIS A 322 -4.90 2.14 -24.87
N ILE A 323 -4.25 3.10 -24.19
CA ILE A 323 -3.81 2.94 -22.79
C ILE A 323 -4.96 2.55 -21.85
N ASN A 324 -6.15 3.12 -22.04
CA ASN A 324 -7.35 2.76 -21.25
C ASN A 324 -7.83 1.34 -21.54
N THR A 325 -7.72 0.87 -22.79
CA THR A 325 -8.06 -0.50 -23.17
C THR A 325 -7.06 -1.49 -22.59
N VAL A 326 -5.76 -1.16 -22.64
CA VAL A 326 -4.69 -1.95 -22.03
C VAL A 326 -4.89 -2.07 -20.52
N ARG A 327 -5.12 -0.95 -19.82
CA ARG A 327 -5.41 -0.93 -18.38
C ARG A 327 -6.59 -1.84 -18.02
N LYS A 328 -7.73 -1.65 -18.69
CA LYS A 328 -8.93 -2.45 -18.44
C LYS A 328 -8.71 -3.94 -18.74
N SER A 329 -8.07 -4.26 -19.87
CA SER A 329 -7.79 -5.64 -20.26
C SER A 329 -6.85 -6.36 -19.28
N LEU A 330 -5.85 -5.67 -18.73
CA LEU A 330 -4.97 -6.24 -17.70
C LEU A 330 -5.71 -6.44 -16.39
N GLU A 331 -6.61 -5.52 -16.03
CA GLU A 331 -7.42 -5.59 -14.81
C GLU A 331 -8.41 -6.73 -14.82
N ASP A 332 -9.20 -6.84 -15.88
CA ASP A 332 -10.16 -7.93 -16.06
C ASP A 332 -9.45 -9.29 -16.02
N LYS A 333 -8.29 -9.40 -16.68
CA LYS A 333 -7.48 -10.62 -16.66
C LYS A 333 -6.93 -10.92 -15.26
N PHE A 334 -6.33 -9.93 -14.60
CA PHE A 334 -5.77 -10.09 -13.26
C PHE A 334 -6.85 -10.54 -12.27
N ILE A 335 -7.99 -9.84 -12.22
CA ILE A 335 -9.10 -10.15 -11.31
C ILE A 335 -9.61 -11.57 -11.56
N THR A 336 -9.81 -11.94 -12.83
CA THR A 336 -10.30 -13.28 -13.21
C THR A 336 -9.34 -14.37 -12.76
N ASN A 337 -8.05 -14.23 -13.08
CA ASN A 337 -7.05 -15.25 -12.76
C ASN A 337 -6.79 -15.33 -11.25
N TRP A 338 -6.70 -14.19 -10.56
CA TRP A 338 -6.51 -14.14 -9.12
C TRP A 338 -7.68 -14.77 -8.37
N SER A 339 -8.91 -14.40 -8.72
CA SER A 339 -10.11 -14.90 -8.04
C SER A 339 -10.33 -16.39 -8.30
N THR A 340 -10.12 -16.84 -9.53
CA THR A 340 -10.23 -18.26 -9.89
C THR A 340 -9.19 -19.10 -9.15
N MET A 341 -7.93 -18.65 -9.10
CA MET A 341 -6.88 -19.35 -8.39
C MET A 341 -7.17 -19.44 -6.88
N ARG A 342 -7.57 -18.33 -6.24
CA ARG A 342 -7.89 -18.32 -4.80
C ARG A 342 -9.12 -19.16 -4.47
N ALA A 343 -10.17 -19.07 -5.30
CA ALA A 343 -11.36 -19.90 -5.16
C ALA A 343 -11.04 -21.38 -5.27
N ARG A 344 -10.15 -21.75 -6.21
CA ARG A 344 -9.67 -23.12 -6.37
C ARG A 344 -8.84 -23.59 -5.18
N GLU A 345 -7.88 -22.80 -4.70
CA GLU A 345 -7.07 -23.13 -3.52
C GLU A 345 -7.95 -23.42 -2.29
N GLU A 346 -9.03 -22.65 -2.08
CA GLU A 346 -9.97 -22.89 -0.99
C GLU A 346 -10.86 -24.11 -1.24
N ALA A 347 -11.32 -24.31 -2.48
CA ALA A 347 -12.10 -25.47 -2.89
C ALA A 347 -11.31 -26.77 -2.73
N GLU A 348 -10.01 -26.77 -3.04
CA GLU A 348 -9.11 -27.91 -2.85
C GLU A 348 -8.96 -28.26 -1.37
N LYS A 349 -8.83 -27.28 -0.46
CA LYS A 349 -8.83 -27.51 0.99
C LYS A 349 -10.14 -28.15 1.45
N LYS A 350 -11.27 -27.61 1.00
CA LYS A 350 -12.60 -28.14 1.32
C LYS A 350 -12.79 -29.58 0.83
N ALA A 351 -12.34 -29.88 -0.38
CA ALA A 351 -12.41 -31.22 -0.95
C ALA A 351 -11.55 -32.22 -0.17
N VAL A 352 -10.35 -31.82 0.28
CA VAL A 352 -9.52 -32.65 1.17
C VAL A 352 -10.25 -32.92 2.48
N GLU A 353 -10.83 -31.91 3.12
CA GLU A 353 -11.58 -32.07 4.37
C GLU A 353 -12.79 -33.01 4.20
N ASP A 354 -13.58 -32.82 3.14
CA ASP A 354 -14.80 -33.59 2.89
C ASP A 354 -14.48 -35.07 2.60
N ILE A 355 -13.46 -35.35 1.78
CA ILE A 355 -13.02 -36.73 1.51
C ILE A 355 -12.39 -37.37 2.74
N THR A 356 -11.60 -36.63 3.51
CA THR A 356 -10.99 -37.14 4.74
C THR A 356 -12.06 -37.52 5.76
N LYS A 357 -13.09 -36.70 5.94
CA LYS A 357 -14.24 -37.00 6.81
C LYS A 357 -15.01 -38.24 6.36
N LYS A 358 -15.12 -38.49 5.06
CA LYS A 358 -15.76 -39.71 4.51
C LYS A 358 -14.91 -40.96 4.71
N ARG A 359 -13.58 -40.86 4.54
CA ARG A 359 -12.64 -41.97 4.74
C ARG A 359 -12.45 -42.36 6.19
N TYR A 360 -12.43 -41.35 7.06
CA TYR A 360 -12.23 -41.49 8.50
C TYR A 360 -13.38 -40.81 9.23
N PRO A 361 -14.60 -41.40 9.18
CA PRO A 361 -15.72 -40.86 9.95
C PRO A 361 -15.35 -40.93 11.43
N ARG A 362 -15.34 -39.76 12.10
CA ARG A 362 -15.10 -39.70 13.55
C ARG A 362 -16.15 -40.56 14.24
N THR A 363 -15.68 -41.49 15.07
CA THR A 363 -16.53 -42.38 15.87
C THR A 363 -16.69 -41.81 17.28
N LEU A 364 -17.73 -42.22 18.03
CA LEU A 364 -17.94 -41.77 19.42
C LEU A 364 -16.72 -42.07 20.33
N THR A 365 -15.95 -43.11 20.01
CA THR A 365 -14.69 -43.47 20.65
C THR A 365 -13.56 -42.45 20.47
N ASP A 366 -13.61 -41.59 19.44
CA ASP A 366 -12.63 -40.52 19.22
C ASP A 366 -12.85 -39.30 20.15
N PHE A 367 -13.96 -39.26 20.88
CA PHE A 367 -14.31 -38.21 21.85
C PHE A 367 -14.14 -38.66 23.31
N GLY A 368 -13.60 -39.85 23.56
CA GLY A 368 -13.31 -40.33 24.92
C GLY A 368 -14.55 -40.64 25.76
N PHE A 369 -15.62 -41.16 25.14
CA PHE A 369 -16.76 -41.76 25.83
C PHE A 369 -16.71 -43.29 25.78
#